data_AF-A0A536PT66-F1
#
_entry.id   AF-A0A536PT66-F1
#
_cell.length_a   1.000
_cell.length_b   1.000
_cell.length_c   1.000
_cell.angle_alpha   90.00
_cell.angle_beta   90.00
_cell.angle_gamma   90.00
#
_symmetry.space_group_name_H-M   'P 1'
#
loop_
_entity.id
_entity.type
_entity.pdbx_description
1 polymer ?
#
loop_
_entity_poly.entity_id
_entity_poly.type
_entity_poly.pdbx_seq_one_letter_code
_entity_poly.pdbx_strand_id
1 'polypeptide(L)'
;MSASASPATATSAGTTVTVTVNAGGCPIAQYEFWLLLPNGMWTLARGYSASASLTWDTTGMAPGSYRFSVWARDASSAGTGGTAPYTYDAFSAFQYMLS
;
A
#
# COMPACT_ATOMS: atom_id res chain seq x y z
N MET A 1 0.02 -12.39 -5.19
CA MET A 1 0.51 -11.26 -4.36
C MET A 1 -0.35 -11.16 -3.12
N SER A 2 0.25 -10.91 -1.96
CA SER A 2 -0.47 -10.66 -0.70
C SER A 2 0.12 -9.45 0.01
N ALA A 3 -0.71 -8.64 0.66
CA ALA A 3 -0.29 -7.56 1.53
C ALA A 3 -1.08 -7.59 2.83
N SER A 4 -0.44 -7.23 3.93
CA SER A 4 -1.05 -7.19 5.26
C SER A 4 -0.46 -6.07 6.10
N ALA A 5 -1.19 -5.66 7.15
CA ALA A 5 -0.75 -4.65 8.10
C ALA A 5 -0.57 -5.25 9.49
N SER A 6 0.37 -4.70 10.25
CA SER A 6 0.61 -4.98 11.67
C SER A 6 0.67 -3.67 12.45
N PRO A 7 -0.15 -3.48 13.51
CA PRO A 7 -1.17 -4.40 14.03
C PRO A 7 -2.31 -4.69 13.03
N ALA A 8 -2.96 -5.83 13.19
CA ALA A 8 -3.91 -6.33 12.20
C ALA A 8 -5.22 -5.54 12.23
N THR A 9 -5.47 -4.80 11.14
CA THR A 9 -6.77 -4.25 10.68
C THR A 9 -7.42 -3.12 11.45
N ALA A 10 -7.12 -2.91 12.75
CA ALA A 10 -7.62 -1.75 13.48
C ALA A 10 -6.69 -1.31 14.62
N THR A 11 -6.46 -0.01 14.73
CA THR A 11 -5.70 0.60 15.84
C THR A 11 -6.23 1.98 16.17
N SER A 12 -5.89 2.51 17.34
CA SER A 12 -6.08 3.92 17.63
C SER A 12 -5.14 4.78 16.78
N ALA A 13 -5.60 5.99 16.42
CA ALA A 13 -4.71 7.00 15.84
C ALA A 13 -3.48 7.26 16.74
N GLY A 14 -2.33 7.53 16.14
CA GLY A 14 -1.03 7.62 16.83
C GLY A 14 -0.29 6.29 16.98
N THR A 15 -0.83 5.19 16.46
CA THR A 15 -0.14 3.90 16.36
C THR A 15 0.66 3.83 15.06
N THR A 16 1.92 3.42 15.12
CA THR A 16 2.69 3.12 13.92
C THR A 16 2.24 1.79 13.32
N VAL A 17 1.82 1.80 12.07
CA VAL A 17 1.35 0.62 11.34
C VAL A 17 2.39 0.23 10.29
N THR A 18 2.79 -1.04 10.28
CA THR A 18 3.68 -1.58 9.24
C THR A 18 2.87 -2.37 8.23
N VAL A 19 2.90 -1.97 6.96
CA VAL A 19 2.33 -2.71 5.85
C VAL A 19 3.43 -3.50 5.16
N THR A 20 3.26 -4.81 5.02
CA THR A 20 4.21 -5.72 4.37
C THR A 20 3.56 -6.35 3.15
N VAL A 21 4.35 -6.58 2.10
CA VAL A 21 3.89 -7.17 0.84
C VAL A 21 4.78 -8.31 0.39
N ASN A 22 4.16 -9.31 -0.24
CA ASN A 22 4.83 -10.40 -0.92
C ASN A 22 4.31 -10.50 -2.36
N ALA A 23 5.14 -10.09 -3.32
CA ALA A 23 4.89 -10.21 -4.75
C ALA A 23 5.68 -11.40 -5.31
N GLY A 24 5.19 -12.61 -5.06
CA GLY A 24 5.73 -13.80 -5.74
C GLY A 24 5.70 -13.62 -7.26
N GLY A 25 6.74 -14.10 -7.95
CA GLY A 25 6.81 -14.08 -9.41
C GLY A 25 7.39 -12.81 -10.05
N CYS A 26 7.94 -11.87 -9.26
CA CYS A 26 8.64 -10.68 -9.75
C CYS A 26 10.14 -10.76 -9.38
N PRO A 27 11.04 -11.13 -10.32
CA PRO A 27 12.48 -11.25 -10.05
C PRO A 27 13.13 -9.96 -9.51
N ILE A 28 12.70 -8.79 -10.01
CA ILE A 28 13.18 -7.47 -9.59
C ILE A 28 11.97 -6.63 -9.18
N ALA A 29 11.29 -7.08 -8.11
CA ALA A 29 10.07 -6.45 -7.63
C ALA A 29 10.31 -5.04 -7.07
N GLN A 30 9.52 -4.09 -7.56
CA GLN A 30 9.32 -2.77 -6.98
C GLN A 30 7.88 -2.65 -6.49
N TYR A 31 7.68 -1.86 -5.44
CA TYR A 31 6.42 -1.74 -4.73
C TYR A 31 6.00 -0.29 -4.59
N GLU A 32 4.74 -0.01 -4.88
CA GLU A 32 4.10 1.29 -4.71
C GLU A 32 2.90 1.16 -3.76
N PHE A 33 2.72 2.14 -2.89
CA PHE A 33 1.73 2.11 -1.82
C PHE A 33 0.81 3.31 -1.97
N TRP A 34 -0.48 3.02 -2.16
CA TRP A 34 -1.55 3.99 -2.20
C TRP A 34 -2.45 3.86 -0.98
N LEU A 35 -2.95 4.98 -0.51
CA LEU A 35 -3.85 5.08 0.64
C LEU A 35 -5.11 5.85 0.24
N LEU A 36 -6.27 5.23 0.37
CA LEU A 36 -7.55 5.91 0.31
C LEU A 36 -7.85 6.46 1.69
N LEU A 37 -7.97 7.78 1.80
CA LEU A 37 -8.35 8.47 3.01
C LEU A 37 -9.87 8.31 3.28
N PRO A 38 -10.34 8.52 4.52
CA PRO A 38 -11.77 8.45 4.86
C PRO A 38 -12.67 9.40 4.05
N ASN A 39 -12.09 10.48 3.50
CA ASN A 39 -12.81 11.43 2.64
C ASN A 39 -12.96 10.94 1.18
N GLY A 40 -12.48 9.75 0.85
CA GLY A 40 -12.55 9.17 -0.50
C GLY A 40 -11.44 9.61 -1.46
N MET A 41 -10.43 10.35 -1.00
CA MET A 41 -9.28 10.75 -1.82
C MET A 41 -8.16 9.72 -1.73
N TRP A 42 -7.66 9.28 -2.90
CA TRP A 42 -6.43 8.49 -2.99
C TRP A 42 -5.20 9.38 -2.85
N THR A 43 -4.24 8.94 -2.04
CA THR A 43 -2.93 9.57 -1.89
C THR A 43 -1.83 8.55 -2.12
N LEU A 44 -0.73 9.02 -2.73
CA LEU A 44 0.47 8.21 -2.88
C LEU A 44 1.24 8.24 -1.56
N ALA A 45 1.26 7.12 -0.84
CA ALA A 45 2.01 6.99 0.41
C ALA A 45 3.51 6.76 0.14
N ARG A 46 3.82 5.98 -0.91
CA ARG A 46 5.19 5.83 -1.43
C ARG A 46 5.17 5.32 -2.86
N GLY A 47 5.93 5.97 -3.74
CA GLY A 47 6.16 5.51 -5.11
C GLY A 47 6.93 4.18 -5.18
N TYR A 48 7.08 3.66 -6.39
CA TYR A 48 7.84 2.43 -6.65
C TYR A 48 9.25 2.42 -6.01
N SER A 49 9.49 1.45 -5.13
CA SER A 49 10.80 1.17 -4.54
C SER A 49 11.00 -0.33 -4.30
N ALA A 50 12.24 -0.80 -4.13
CA ALA A 50 12.52 -2.20 -3.82
C ALA A 50 12.06 -2.62 -2.40
N SER A 51 11.59 -1.69 -1.57
CA SER A 51 11.18 -1.98 -0.19
C SER A 51 9.82 -2.67 -0.15
N ALA A 52 9.79 -3.91 0.32
CA ALA A 52 8.58 -4.71 0.49
C ALA A 52 7.77 -4.36 1.76
N SER A 53 8.07 -3.23 2.41
CA SER A 53 7.34 -2.77 3.59
C SER A 53 7.21 -1.25 3.63
N LEU A 54 6.11 -0.74 4.17
CA LEU A 54 5.83 0.67 4.43
C LEU A 54 5.53 0.86 5.90
N THR A 55 6.19 1.83 6.53
CA THR A 55 5.83 2.33 7.86
C THR A 55 4.87 3.50 7.69
N TRP A 56 3.65 3.36 8.21
CA TRP A 56 2.61 4.39 8.20
C TRP A 56 2.43 4.93 9.62
N ASP A 57 2.85 6.17 9.83
CA ASP A 57 2.58 6.92 11.06
C ASP A 57 1.15 7.47 11.01
N THR A 58 0.34 7.10 12.00
CA THR A 58 -1.06 7.51 12.11
C THR A 58 -1.27 8.68 13.06
N THR A 59 -0.19 9.30 13.56
CA THR A 59 -0.25 10.48 14.42
C THR A 59 -0.94 11.63 13.70
N GLY A 60 -2.01 12.17 14.30
CA GLY A 60 -2.79 13.26 13.71
C GLY A 60 -3.70 12.86 12.52
N MET A 61 -3.78 11.56 12.19
CA MET A 61 -4.73 11.07 11.20
C MET A 61 -6.16 11.08 11.77
N ALA A 62 -7.14 11.35 10.91
CA ALA A 62 -8.55 11.29 11.31
C ALA A 62 -8.99 9.85 11.58
N PRO A 63 -9.86 9.60 12.57
CA PRO A 63 -10.49 8.30 12.72
C PRO A 63 -11.36 7.99 11.49
N GLY A 64 -11.45 6.72 11.12
CA GLY A 64 -12.25 6.25 10.01
C GLY A 64 -11.65 5.10 9.22
N SER A 65 -12.32 4.77 8.11
CA SER A 65 -11.89 3.72 7.19
C SER A 65 -10.83 4.25 6.24
N TYR A 66 -9.66 3.62 6.27
CA TYR A 66 -8.64 3.74 5.27
C TYR A 66 -8.65 2.50 4.38
N ARG A 67 -8.13 2.61 3.16
CA ARG A 67 -7.88 1.45 2.29
C ARG A 67 -6.50 1.55 1.68
N PHE A 68 -5.69 0.52 1.89
CA PHE A 68 -4.43 0.36 1.18
C PHE A 68 -4.67 -0.26 -0.19
N SER A 69 -3.92 0.20 -1.19
CA SER A 69 -3.71 -0.50 -2.45
C SER A 69 -2.20 -0.58 -2.66
N VAL A 70 -1.66 -1.80 -2.54
CA VAL A 70 -0.23 -2.08 -2.65
C VAL A 70 0.03 -2.74 -3.99
N TRP A 71 0.82 -2.08 -4.81
CA TRP A 71 1.11 -2.49 -6.17
C TRP A 71 2.51 -3.07 -6.26
N ALA A 72 2.69 -4.06 -7.12
CA ALA A 72 3.99 -4.62 -7.45
C ALA A 72 4.20 -4.54 -8.96
N ARG A 73 5.44 -4.26 -9.32
CA ARG A 73 5.88 -4.19 -10.71
C ARG A 73 7.30 -4.69 -10.79
N ASP A 74 7.60 -5.53 -11.77
CA ASP A 74 8.98 -5.87 -12.07
C ASP A 74 9.68 -4.68 -12.73
N ALA A 75 10.92 -4.38 -12.34
CA ALA A 75 11.67 -3.26 -12.91
C ALA A 75 11.86 -3.36 -14.44
N SER A 76 11.79 -4.57 -15.01
CA SER A 76 11.84 -4.80 -16.46
C SER A 76 10.48 -4.75 -17.16
N SER A 77 9.39 -4.67 -16.40
CA SER A 77 8.02 -4.62 -16.92
C SER A 77 7.55 -3.19 -17.15
N ALA A 78 6.74 -2.97 -18.19
CA ALA A 78 5.98 -1.73 -18.39
C ALA A 78 4.76 -1.63 -17.43
N GLY A 79 4.45 -2.71 -16.71
CA GLY A 79 3.18 -2.92 -16.02
C GLY A 79 2.13 -3.49 -16.99
N THR A 80 1.41 -4.53 -16.57
CA THR A 80 0.35 -5.17 -17.37
C THR A 80 -1.04 -4.61 -17.10
N GLY A 81 -1.20 -3.80 -16.05
CA GLY A 81 -2.43 -3.10 -15.70
C GLY A 81 -2.20 -1.64 -15.31
N GLY A 82 -3.29 -0.87 -15.19
CA GLY A 82 -3.25 0.56 -14.87
C GLY A 82 -3.16 1.45 -16.11
N THR A 83 -2.79 2.72 -15.91
CA THR A 83 -2.59 3.70 -16.99
C THR A 83 -1.34 4.50 -16.69
N ALA A 84 -0.45 4.63 -17.67
CA ALA A 84 0.81 5.36 -17.48
C ALA A 84 0.56 6.78 -16.93
N PRO A 85 1.33 7.24 -15.93
CA PRO A 85 2.53 6.59 -15.36
C PRO A 85 2.24 5.54 -14.26
N TYR A 86 0.99 5.33 -13.88
CA TYR A 86 0.55 4.47 -12.77
C TYR A 86 0.19 3.06 -13.28
N THR A 87 1.21 2.24 -13.55
CA THR A 87 1.03 0.86 -14.03
C THR A 87 1.65 -0.16 -13.08
N TYR A 88 1.06 -1.35 -13.02
CA TYR A 88 1.45 -2.45 -12.13
C TYR A 88 1.37 -3.80 -12.84
N ASP A 89 2.06 -4.81 -12.31
CA ASP A 89 1.91 -6.21 -12.74
C ASP A 89 0.94 -7.00 -11.85
N ALA A 90 0.90 -6.65 -10.57
CA ALA A 90 -0.05 -7.20 -9.60
C ALA A 90 -0.37 -6.15 -8.53
N PHE A 91 -1.51 -6.31 -7.86
CA PHE A 91 -1.83 -5.52 -6.68
C PHE A 91 -2.56 -6.34 -5.61
N SER A 92 -2.52 -5.88 -4.37
CA SER A 92 -3.32 -6.36 -3.25
C SER A 92 -3.90 -5.14 -2.52
N ALA A 93 -5.16 -5.22 -2.10
CA ALA A 93 -5.83 -4.12 -1.41
C ALA A 93 -6.61 -4.62 -0.20
N PHE A 94 -6.59 -3.86 0.89
CA PHE A 94 -7.28 -4.20 2.12
C PHE A 94 -7.69 -2.94 2.89
N GLN A 95 -8.71 -3.06 3.73
CA GLN A 95 -9.17 -1.97 4.59
C GLN A 95 -8.37 -1.93 5.90
N TYR A 96 -8.24 -0.73 6.47
CA TYR A 96 -7.65 -0.50 7.77
C TYR A 96 -8.48 0.55 8.52
N MET A 97 -8.89 0.24 9.76
CA MET A 97 -9.68 1.17 10.57
C MET A 97 -8.80 1.91 11.58
N LEU A 98 -8.97 3.22 11.66
CA LEU A 98 -8.47 4.01 12.78
C LEU A 98 -9.64 4.42 13.68
N SER A 99 -9.52 4.12 14.98
CA SER A 99 -10.46 4.51 16.03
C SER A 99 -9.99 5.73 16.80
#